data_AF-A0A1F8FPJ4-F1
#
_entry.id   AF-A0A1F8FPJ4-F1
#
_cell.length_a   1.000
_cell.length_b   1.000
_cell.length_c   1.000
_cell.angle_alpha   90.00
_cell.angle_beta   90.00
_cell.angle_gamma   90.00
#
_symmetry.space_group_name_H-M   'P 1'
#
loop_
_entity.id
_entity.type
_entity.pdbx_description
1 polymer ?
#
loop_
_entity_poly.entity_id
_entity_poly.type
_entity_poly.pdbx_seq_one_letter_code
_entity_poly.pdbx_strand_id
1 'polypeptide(L)'
;MAKKVFYTWKQFESDCNKLAGLIKKSSWKFDSLYGIPRGGLVLAVRLSHKLGLPLIMNNANVGKGTLIVDDIADSGDTMIEFLRKKRYVTATLFYSPSSKYTPTYFCREKTNWVVFPWEEEKTSRYDKTKF
;
A
#
# COMPACT_ATOMS: atom_id res chain seq x y z
N MET A 1 -22.47 -15.79 -0.47
CA MET A 1 -21.25 -15.21 0.14
C MET A 1 -20.46 -14.50 -0.96
N ALA A 2 -19.86 -13.33 -0.70
CA ALA A 2 -18.98 -12.69 -1.68
C ALA A 2 -17.80 -13.61 -2.00
N LYS A 3 -17.44 -13.73 -3.28
CA LYS A 3 -16.33 -14.57 -3.73
C LYS A 3 -15.02 -14.04 -3.12
N LYS A 4 -14.19 -14.92 -2.59
CA LYS A 4 -12.82 -14.57 -2.14
C LYS A 4 -11.84 -14.78 -3.29
N VAL A 5 -10.84 -13.92 -3.36
CA VAL A 5 -9.69 -14.02 -4.26
C VAL A 5 -8.44 -14.14 -3.40
N PHE A 6 -7.69 -15.23 -3.57
CA PHE A 6 -6.43 -15.44 -2.86
C PHE A 6 -5.29 -14.82 -3.67
N TYR A 7 -4.64 -13.83 -3.07
CA TYR A 7 -3.51 -13.15 -3.68
C TYR A 7 -2.22 -13.88 -3.30
N THR A 8 -1.43 -14.25 -4.31
CA THR A 8 -0.25 -15.11 -4.14
C THR A 8 1.03 -14.30 -4.01
N TRP A 9 2.06 -14.87 -3.38
CA TRP A 9 3.42 -14.30 -3.37
C TRP A 9 3.98 -14.04 -4.78
N LYS A 10 3.62 -14.86 -5.77
CA LYS A 10 4.01 -14.65 -7.18
C LYS A 10 3.36 -13.38 -7.75
N GLN A 11 2.09 -13.15 -7.47
CA GLN A 11 1.41 -11.92 -7.88
C GLN A 11 1.96 -10.70 -7.13
N PHE A 12 2.22 -10.84 -5.83
CA PHE A 12 2.88 -9.82 -5.02
C PHE A 12 4.21 -9.38 -5.63
N GLU A 13 5.09 -10.32 -5.99
CA GLU A 13 6.37 -9.99 -6.60
C GLU A 13 6.20 -9.31 -7.97
N SER A 14 5.27 -9.78 -8.80
CA SER A 14 4.95 -9.17 -10.09
C SER A 14 4.49 -7.71 -9.92
N ASP A 15 3.61 -7.45 -8.96
CA ASP A 15 3.05 -6.13 -8.73
C ASP A 15 4.06 -5.19 -8.05
N CYS A 16 4.92 -5.69 -7.16
CA CYS A 16 6.07 -4.93 -6.66
C CYS A 16 7.01 -4.49 -7.78
N ASN A 17 7.25 -5.35 -8.77
CA ASN A 17 8.06 -4.99 -9.94
C ASN A 17 7.38 -3.90 -10.79
N LYS A 18 6.06 -3.98 -10.98
CA LYS A 18 5.28 -2.94 -11.68
C LYS A 18 5.33 -1.61 -10.94
N LEU A 19 5.01 -1.59 -9.64
CA LEU A 19 5.07 -0.38 -8.83
C LEU A 19 6.45 0.25 -8.86
N ALA A 20 7.51 -0.53 -8.63
CA ALA A 20 8.88 -0.03 -8.68
C ALA A 20 9.22 0.57 -10.06
N GLY A 21 8.76 -0.06 -11.15
CA GLY A 21 8.92 0.46 -12.50
C GLY A 21 8.18 1.79 -12.74
N LEU A 22 6.93 1.91 -12.29
CA LEU A 22 6.15 3.14 -12.37
C LEU A 22 6.78 4.27 -11.56
N ILE A 23 7.21 3.97 -10.33
CA ILE A 23 7.85 4.92 -9.43
C ILE A 23 9.15 5.44 -10.03
N LYS A 24 10.02 4.55 -10.56
CA LYS A 24 11.28 4.94 -11.21
C LYS A 24 11.10 5.79 -12.46
N LYS A 25 10.00 5.59 -13.20
CA LYS A 25 9.67 6.37 -14.40
C LYS A 25 8.96 7.69 -14.10
N SER A 26 8.52 7.88 -12.86
CA SER A 26 7.82 9.10 -12.45
C SER A 26 8.77 10.29 -12.34
N SER A 27 8.21 11.50 -12.37
CA SER A 27 8.96 12.74 -12.10
C SER A 27 9.16 13.00 -10.61
N TRP A 28 8.55 12.20 -9.72
CA TRP A 28 8.67 12.36 -8.29
C TRP A 28 10.06 11.98 -7.78
N LYS A 29 10.54 12.71 -6.78
CA LYS A 29 11.78 12.40 -6.06
C LYS A 29 11.42 11.89 -4.68
N PHE A 30 11.72 10.63 -4.42
CA PHE A 30 11.54 10.01 -3.12
C PHE A 30 12.86 9.91 -2.38
N ASP A 31 12.84 10.26 -1.10
CA ASP A 31 13.99 10.11 -0.19
C ASP A 31 13.79 8.95 0.79
N SER A 32 12.57 8.43 0.89
CA SER A 32 12.19 7.46 1.92
C SER A 32 10.89 6.74 1.56
N LEU A 33 10.63 5.64 2.25
CA LEU A 33 9.41 4.82 2.17
C LEU A 33 8.78 4.70 3.55
N TYR A 34 7.45 4.71 3.61
CA TYR A 34 6.71 4.38 4.82
C TYR A 34 5.53 3.48 4.47
N GLY A 35 5.48 2.31 5.10
CA GLY A 35 4.33 1.40 5.00
C GLY A 35 3.36 1.67 6.12
N ILE A 36 2.10 1.89 5.80
CA ILE A 36 1.02 1.98 6.80
C ILE A 36 0.91 0.61 7.48
N PRO A 37 1.19 0.50 8.80
CA PRO A 37 1.08 -0.78 9.49
C PRO A 37 -0.37 -1.24 9.57
N ARG A 38 -0.67 -2.54 9.54
CA ARG A 38 0.27 -3.67 9.39
C ARG A 38 0.48 -4.06 7.92
N GLY A 39 -0.58 -4.02 7.11
CA GLY A 39 -0.60 -4.54 5.74
C GLY A 39 0.44 -3.90 4.81
N GLY A 40 0.57 -2.58 4.86
CA GLY A 40 1.56 -1.83 4.09
C GLY A 40 3.02 -2.15 4.39
N LEU A 41 3.36 -2.78 5.52
CA LEU A 41 4.75 -3.08 5.88
C LEU A 41 5.41 -4.06 4.91
N VAL A 42 4.68 -5.10 4.48
CA VAL A 42 5.23 -6.11 3.57
C VAL A 42 5.60 -5.49 2.22
N LEU A 43 4.72 -4.63 1.71
CA LEU A 43 4.96 -3.86 0.49
C LEU A 43 6.12 -2.86 0.67
N ALA A 44 6.17 -2.15 1.80
CA ALA A 44 7.18 -1.14 2.07
C ALA A 44 8.59 -1.73 2.12
N VAL A 45 8.78 -2.86 2.82
CA VAL A 45 10.06 -3.57 2.85
C VAL A 45 10.47 -3.98 1.44
N ARG A 46 9.54 -4.55 0.66
CA ARG A 46 9.87 -5.03 -0.69
C ARG A 46 10.23 -3.89 -1.64
N LEU A 47 9.49 -2.78 -1.60
CA LEU A 47 9.78 -1.61 -2.43
C LEU A 47 11.07 -0.89 -1.98
N SER A 48 11.37 -0.88 -0.68
CA SER A 48 12.61 -0.30 -0.14
C SER A 48 13.84 -0.93 -0.79
N HIS A 49 13.91 -2.27 -0.83
CA HIS A 49 14.98 -2.98 -1.54
C HIS A 49 15.00 -2.70 -3.05
N LYS A 50 13.85 -2.61 -3.71
CA LYS A 50 13.79 -2.42 -5.18
C LYS A 50 14.15 -1.00 -5.63
N LEU A 51 13.87 -0.02 -4.77
CA LEU A 51 14.09 1.40 -5.05
C LEU A 51 15.39 1.93 -4.42
N GLY A 52 16.00 1.20 -3.48
CA GLY A 52 17.17 1.66 -2.74
C GLY A 52 16.84 2.80 -1.78
N LEU A 53 15.60 2.86 -1.28
CA LEU A 53 15.12 3.91 -0.39
C LEU A 53 15.08 3.42 1.05
N PRO A 54 15.48 4.23 2.04
CA PRO A 54 15.36 3.87 3.45
C PRO A 54 13.89 3.72 3.86
N LEU A 55 13.62 2.69 4.68
CA LEU A 55 12.31 2.47 5.29
C LEU A 55 12.22 3.26 6.61
N ILE A 56 11.19 4.09 6.71
CA ILE A 56 10.85 4.83 7.92
C ILE A 56 9.94 3.96 8.79
N MET A 57 10.29 3.81 10.06
CA MET A 57 9.53 3.01 11.02
C MET A 57 8.61 3.83 11.93
N ASN A 58 8.89 5.12 12.08
CA ASN A 58 8.12 6.03 12.93
C ASN A 58 7.35 7.04 12.06
N ASN A 59 6.02 7.09 12.19
CA ASN A 59 5.17 8.02 11.44
C ASN A 59 5.55 9.49 11.64
N ALA A 60 6.16 9.86 12.77
CA ALA A 60 6.64 11.21 13.04
C ALA A 60 7.74 11.66 12.07
N ASN A 61 8.46 10.70 11.47
CA ASN A 61 9.56 10.95 10.53
C ASN A 61 9.09 10.98 9.06
N VAL A 62 7.79 10.90 8.81
CA VAL A 62 7.24 10.97 7.45
C VAL A 62 7.33 12.39 6.90
N GLY A 63 8.24 12.57 5.94
CA GLY A 63 8.54 13.84 5.28
C GLY A 63 7.88 13.98 3.91
N LYS A 64 7.99 15.16 3.29
CA LYS A 64 7.38 15.44 1.97
C LYS A 64 7.87 14.52 0.86
N GLY A 65 9.11 14.03 0.95
CA GLY A 65 9.72 13.08 0.00
C GLY A 65 9.43 11.61 0.31
N THR A 66 8.63 11.31 1.34
CA THR A 66 8.30 9.93 1.70
C THR A 66 7.19 9.38 0.79
N LEU A 67 7.47 8.25 0.14
CA LEU A 67 6.46 7.44 -0.54
C LEU A 67 5.65 6.66 0.51
N ILE A 68 4.34 6.88 0.57
CA ILE A 68 3.46 6.17 1.50
C ILE A 68 2.84 4.98 0.79
N VAL A 69 2.90 3.81 1.41
CA VAL A 69 2.38 2.58 0.80
C VAL A 69 1.46 1.81 1.73
N ASP A 70 0.49 1.14 1.13
CA ASP A 70 -0.42 0.23 1.82
C ASP A 70 -0.73 -0.97 0.91
N ASP A 71 -1.20 -2.09 1.44
CA ASP A 71 -1.57 -3.21 0.59
C ASP A 71 -2.88 -2.95 -0.18
N ILE A 72 -3.84 -2.28 0.45
CA ILE A 72 -5.15 -2.00 -0.15
C ILE A 72 -5.77 -0.67 0.30
N ALA A 73 -6.23 0.12 -0.68
CA ALA A 73 -7.16 1.22 -0.43
C ALA A 73 -8.60 0.75 -0.65
N ASP A 74 -9.26 0.22 0.39
CA ASP A 74 -10.63 -0.33 0.28
C ASP A 74 -11.73 0.72 0.54
N SER A 75 -11.95 1.12 1.80
CA SER A 75 -12.84 2.25 2.11
C SER A 75 -12.14 3.60 1.92
N GLY A 76 -10.81 3.62 2.02
CA GLY A 76 -9.97 4.81 1.98
C GLY A 76 -9.85 5.56 3.31
N ASP A 77 -10.55 5.12 4.37
CA ASP A 77 -10.56 5.81 5.67
C ASP A 77 -9.16 5.83 6.31
N THR A 78 -8.45 4.70 6.30
CA THR A 78 -7.06 4.57 6.79
C THR A 78 -6.14 5.61 6.16
N MET A 79 -6.21 5.76 4.82
CA MET A 79 -5.40 6.74 4.09
C MET A 79 -5.78 8.17 4.47
N ILE A 80 -7.07 8.48 4.56
CA ILE A 80 -7.53 9.83 4.92
C ILE A 80 -7.08 10.21 6.33
N GLU A 81 -7.25 9.28 7.28
CA GLU A 81 -6.87 9.47 8.68
C GLU A 81 -5.36 9.66 8.81
N PHE A 82 -4.56 8.77 8.21
CA PHE A 82 -3.10 8.84 8.27
C PHE A 82 -2.54 10.11 7.62
N LEU A 83 -3.02 10.47 6.42
CA LEU A 83 -2.46 11.59 5.65
C LEU A 83 -2.88 12.96 6.20
N ARG A 84 -3.93 13.04 7.04
CA ARG A 84 -4.42 14.29 7.69
C ARG A 84 -4.53 15.49 6.73
N LYS A 85 -5.06 15.27 5.52
CA LYS A 85 -5.19 16.26 4.42
C LYS A 85 -3.87 16.78 3.80
N LYS A 86 -2.72 16.21 4.17
CA LYS A 86 -1.46 16.48 3.48
C LYS A 86 -1.42 15.70 2.17
N ARG A 87 -0.76 16.26 1.15
CA ARG A 87 -0.56 15.59 -0.13
C ARG A 87 0.76 14.82 -0.07
N TYR A 88 0.66 13.50 -0.14
CA TYR A 88 1.77 12.59 -0.34
C TYR A 88 1.51 11.78 -1.61
N VAL A 89 2.57 11.26 -2.22
CA VAL A 89 2.43 10.23 -3.24
C VAL A 89 2.18 8.90 -2.53
N THR A 90 1.16 8.19 -2.99
CA THR A 90 0.73 6.92 -2.41
C THR A 90 0.78 5.78 -3.42
N ALA A 91 1.15 4.58 -2.98
CA ALA A 91 1.09 3.38 -3.79
C ALA A 91 0.42 2.21 -3.06
N THR A 92 -0.49 1.51 -3.73
CA THR A 92 -1.09 0.28 -3.18
C THR A 92 -1.05 -0.90 -4.16
N LEU A 93 -1.24 -2.13 -3.64
CA LEU A 93 -1.41 -3.29 -4.53
C LEU A 93 -2.82 -3.27 -5.11
N PHE A 94 -3.81 -3.05 -4.26
CA PHE A 94 -5.23 -2.99 -4.63
C PHE A 94 -5.86 -1.63 -4.33
N TYR A 95 -6.82 -1.26 -5.16
CA TYR A 95 -7.69 -0.09 -4.97
C TYR A 95 -9.13 -0.50 -5.23
N SER A 96 -10.06 -0.08 -4.37
CA SER A 96 -11.49 -0.21 -4.64
C SER A 96 -12.03 1.06 -5.31
N PRO A 97 -12.77 0.97 -6.43
CA PRO A 97 -13.44 2.13 -7.03
C PRO A 97 -14.40 2.87 -6.09
N SER A 98 -14.89 2.22 -5.03
CA SER A 98 -15.74 2.84 -4.00
C SER A 98 -14.95 3.52 -2.87
N SER A 99 -13.62 3.48 -2.90
CA SER A 99 -12.76 4.08 -1.88
C SER A 99 -12.90 5.61 -1.89
N LYS A 100 -12.94 6.22 -0.71
CA LYS A 100 -12.92 7.68 -0.52
C LYS A 100 -11.56 8.30 -0.86
N TYR A 101 -10.54 7.47 -1.04
CA TYR A 101 -9.19 7.88 -1.39
C TYR A 101 -8.66 7.06 -2.56
N THR A 102 -8.21 7.75 -3.62
CA THR A 102 -7.56 7.13 -4.78
C THR A 102 -6.04 7.25 -4.64
N PRO A 103 -5.31 6.13 -4.52
CA PRO A 103 -3.85 6.14 -4.51
C PRO A 103 -3.26 6.73 -5.79
N THR A 104 -2.06 7.31 -5.69
CA THR A 104 -1.36 7.82 -6.89
C THR A 104 -0.97 6.68 -7.83
N TYR A 105 -0.57 5.54 -7.27
CA TYR A 105 -0.28 4.31 -7.99
C TYR A 105 -1.06 3.15 -7.38
N PHE A 106 -1.63 2.28 -8.22
CA PHE A 106 -2.18 1.01 -7.80
C PHE A 106 -1.97 -0.04 -8.90
N CYS A 107 -1.87 -1.32 -8.52
CA CYS A 107 -1.68 -2.40 -9.50
C CYS A 107 -2.98 -3.02 -9.99
N ARG A 108 -4.00 -3.08 -9.13
CA ARG A 108 -5.22 -3.84 -9.39
C ARG A 108 -6.43 -3.13 -8.82
N GLU A 109 -7.54 -3.21 -9.56
CA GLU A 109 -8.85 -2.87 -9.01
C GLU A 109 -9.44 -4.05 -8.24
N LYS A 110 -9.99 -3.77 -7.06
CA LYS A 110 -10.66 -4.75 -6.22
C LYS A 110 -12.10 -4.92 -6.67
N THR A 111 -12.47 -6.14 -7.04
CA THR A 111 -13.85 -6.54 -7.34
C THR A 111 -14.45 -7.47 -6.29
N ASN A 112 -13.60 -8.12 -5.51
CA ASN A 112 -13.95 -9.21 -4.59
C ASN A 112 -13.12 -9.09 -3.30
N TRP A 113 -13.47 -9.85 -2.27
CA TRP A 113 -12.66 -9.87 -1.06
C TRP A 113 -11.28 -10.48 -1.35
N VAL A 114 -10.21 -9.74 -1.10
CA VAL A 114 -8.83 -10.20 -1.31
C VAL A 114 -8.31 -10.77 0.02
N VAL A 115 -7.68 -11.93 -0.03
CA VAL A 115 -6.90 -12.49 1.08
C VAL A 115 -5.44 -12.42 0.69
N PHE A 116 -4.65 -11.64 1.42
CA PHE A 116 -3.23 -11.50 1.16
C PHE A 116 -2.43 -12.69 1.71
N PRO A 117 -1.24 -12.99 1.17
CA PRO A 117 -0.48 -14.17 1.58
C PRO A 117 0.17 -14.02 2.96
N TRP A 118 0.12 -12.82 3.57
CA TRP A 118 0.52 -12.55 4.96
C TRP A 118 -0.65 -12.53 5.94
N GLU A 119 -1.87 -12.87 5.49
CA GLU A 119 -3.08 -12.88 6.31
C GLU A 119 -3.60 -14.31 6.49
N GLU A 120 -4.24 -14.54 7.64
CA GLU A 120 -5.04 -15.74 7.86
C GLU A 120 -6.46 -15.55 7.31
N GLU A 121 -6.97 -16.53 6.56
CA GLU A 121 -8.28 -16.44 5.90
C GLU A 121 -9.43 -16.11 6.89
N LYS A 122 -9.32 -16.59 8.13
CA LYS A 122 -10.34 -16.39 9.17
C LYS A 122 -10.28 -14.98 9.78
N THR A 123 -9.15 -14.29 9.70
CA THR A 123 -8.93 -12.99 10.36
C THR A 123 -8.66 -11.84 9.41
N SER A 124 -8.60 -12.07 8.09
CA SER A 124 -8.34 -11.03 7.09
C SER A 124 -9.33 -9.85 7.15
N ARG A 125 -10.51 -10.03 7.76
CA ARG A 125 -11.54 -8.98 7.91
C ARG A 125 -11.23 -7.94 8.99
N TYR A 126 -10.21 -8.16 9.83
CA TYR A 126 -9.94 -7.31 10.98
C TYR A 126 -8.67 -6.52 10.79
N ASP A 127 -8.80 -5.33 10.21
CA ASP A 127 -7.85 -4.26 10.48
C ASP A 127 -8.48 -3.21 11.40
N LYS A 128 -7.90 -3.05 12.59
CA LYS A 128 -8.29 -2.08 13.63
C LYS A 128 -7.18 -1.06 13.86
N THR A 129 -6.36 -0.80 12.85
CA THR A 129 -5.23 0.12 12.95
C THR A 129 -5.73 1.50 13.38
N LYS A 130 -5.12 2.04 14.44
CA LYS A 130 -5.36 3.40 14.95
C LYS A 130 -4.03 4.15 14.87
N PHE A 131 -4.05 5.39 14.40
CA PHE A 131 -2.87 6.21 14.12
C PHE A 131 -2.59 7.27 15.18
#